data_AF-A0A943GU88-F1
#
_entry.id   AF-A0A943GU88-F1
#
_cell.length_a   1.000
_cell.length_b   1.000
_cell.length_c   1.000
_cell.angle_alpha   90.00
_cell.angle_beta   90.00
_cell.angle_gamma   90.00
#
_symmetry.space_group_name_H-M   'P 1'
#
loop_
_entity.id
_entity.type
_entity.pdbx_description
1 polymer ?
#
loop_
_entity_poly.entity_id
_entity_poly.type
_entity_poly.pdbx_seq_one_letter_code
_entity_poly.pdbx_strand_id
1 'polypeptide(L)'
;MLIENIPKSSAELYQKLLSELKPNWNVEIIEEDYNLYRLGFSDEIRCSLHLDISHEQIHELYNEIIDMETDAYMNEDLLYKGPRYMTEKEKKEYAILKESEKRYKKYAPLESICNYCF
;
A
#
# COMPACT_ATOMS: atom_id res chain seq x y z
N MET A 1 -6.28 -15.63 -5.05
CA MET A 1 -6.89 -14.43 -5.65
C MET A 1 -6.15 -14.04 -6.93
N LEU A 2 -6.85 -13.50 -7.93
CA LEU A 2 -6.25 -12.98 -9.16
C LEU A 2 -6.76 -11.55 -9.39
N ILE A 3 -5.84 -10.59 -9.57
CA ILE A 3 -6.14 -9.21 -9.97
C ILE A 3 -5.64 -9.06 -11.40
N GLU A 4 -6.51 -8.73 -12.34
CA GLU A 4 -6.17 -8.67 -13.77
C GLU A 4 -6.00 -7.22 -14.25
N ASN A 5 -5.34 -7.05 -15.39
CA ASN A 5 -5.26 -5.78 -16.12
C ASN A 5 -4.63 -4.62 -15.32
N ILE A 6 -3.67 -4.91 -14.44
CA ILE A 6 -2.92 -3.88 -13.73
C ILE A 6 -1.67 -3.48 -14.52
N PRO A 7 -1.25 -2.21 -14.48
CA PRO A 7 0.03 -1.81 -15.06
C PRO A 7 1.19 -2.53 -14.36
N LYS A 8 2.22 -2.92 -15.12
CA LYS A 8 3.39 -3.64 -14.59
C LYS A 8 4.03 -2.94 -13.39
N SER A 9 4.19 -1.62 -13.44
CA SER A 9 4.70 -0.79 -12.34
C SER A 9 3.91 -0.94 -11.05
N SER A 10 2.58 -1.05 -11.15
CA SER A 10 1.70 -1.31 -10.00
C SER A 10 1.88 -2.74 -9.49
N ALA A 11 1.96 -3.72 -10.39
CA ALA A 11 2.18 -5.11 -10.02
C ALA A 11 3.50 -5.31 -9.24
N GLU A 12 4.59 -4.71 -9.74
CA GLU A 12 5.91 -4.72 -9.11
C GLU A 12 5.91 -3.99 -7.77
N LEU A 13 5.22 -2.85 -7.68
CA LEU A 13 5.06 -2.11 -6.43
C LEU A 13 4.34 -2.96 -5.37
N TYR A 14 3.20 -3.57 -5.74
CA TYR A 14 2.42 -4.41 -4.85
C TYR A 14 3.20 -5.63 -4.38
N GLN A 15 3.87 -6.33 -5.29
CA GLN A 15 4.72 -7.47 -4.93
C GLN A 15 5.80 -7.07 -3.94
N LYS A 16 6.50 -5.95 -4.19
CA LYS A 16 7.53 -5.44 -3.28
C LYS A 16 6.96 -5.13 -1.90
N LEU A 17 5.89 -4.34 -1.82
CA LEU A 17 5.30 -3.93 -0.55
C LEU A 17 4.76 -5.13 0.24
N LEU A 18 4.13 -6.11 -0.44
CA LEU A 18 3.67 -7.34 0.20
C LEU A 18 4.82 -8.23 0.66
N SER A 19 5.92 -8.31 -0.09
CA SER A 19 7.10 -9.07 0.38
C SER A 19 7.71 -8.50 1.66
N GLU A 20 7.57 -7.19 1.87
CA GLU A 20 8.06 -6.50 3.08
C GLU A 20 7.07 -6.62 4.25
N LEU A 21 5.77 -6.48 4.00
CA LEU A 21 4.73 -6.49 5.04
C LEU A 21 4.28 -7.92 5.41
N LYS A 22 4.19 -8.80 4.42
CA LYS A 22 3.69 -10.18 4.49
C LYS A 22 4.65 -11.14 3.77
N PRO A 23 5.88 -11.34 4.28
CA PRO A 23 6.91 -12.13 3.61
C PRO A 23 6.53 -13.60 3.35
N ASN A 24 5.51 -14.12 4.05
CA ASN A 24 5.02 -15.48 3.90
C ASN A 24 3.97 -15.63 2.78
N TRP A 25 3.53 -14.55 2.16
CA TRP A 25 2.52 -14.60 1.10
C TRP A 25 3.19 -14.85 -0.25
N ASN A 26 2.65 -15.80 -1.02
CA ASN A 26 3.12 -16.01 -2.38
C ASN A 26 2.43 -15.02 -3.32
N VAL A 27 3.23 -14.19 -3.99
CA VAL A 27 2.78 -13.14 -4.91
C VAL A 27 3.48 -13.30 -6.24
N GLU A 28 2.73 -13.67 -7.26
CA GLU A 28 3.23 -13.92 -8.61
C GLU A 28 2.69 -12.87 -9.58
N ILE A 29 3.58 -12.30 -10.41
CA ILE A 29 3.21 -11.39 -11.49
C ILE A 29 3.16 -12.21 -12.78
N ILE A 30 2.04 -12.15 -13.48
CA ILE A 30 1.81 -12.80 -14.76
C ILE A 30 1.71 -11.70 -15.81
N GLU A 31 2.68 -11.62 -16.71
CA GLU A 31 2.60 -10.66 -17.83
C GLU A 31 1.51 -11.09 -18.82
N GLU A 32 0.65 -10.15 -19.21
CA GLU A 32 -0.38 -10.37 -20.23
C GLU A 32 0.19 -10.12 -21.65
N ASP A 33 -0.67 -10.18 -22.67
CA ASP A 33 -0.25 -10.01 -24.07
C ASP A 33 0.42 -8.64 -24.32
N TYR A 34 1.71 -8.69 -24.61
CA TYR A 34 2.55 -7.53 -24.92
C TYR A 34 2.20 -6.86 -26.27
N ASN A 35 1.34 -7.45 -27.09
CA ASN A 35 0.99 -6.93 -28.41
C ASN A 35 0.41 -5.50 -28.35
N LEU A 36 -0.44 -5.21 -27.35
CA LEU A 36 -1.03 -3.88 -27.20
C LEU A 36 0.02 -2.82 -26.86
N TYR A 37 0.97 -3.18 -25.99
CA TYR A 37 2.12 -2.33 -25.67
C TYR A 37 3.01 -2.10 -26.89
N ARG A 38 3.38 -3.18 -27.61
CA ARG A 38 4.23 -3.08 -28.82
C ARG A 38 3.60 -2.22 -29.92
N LEU A 39 2.28 -2.28 -30.08
CA LEU A 39 1.55 -1.52 -31.09
C LEU A 39 1.31 -0.06 -30.69
N GLY A 40 1.74 0.37 -29.49
CA GLY A 40 1.57 1.74 -29.00
C GLY A 40 0.15 2.05 -28.53
N PHE A 41 -0.67 1.03 -28.28
CA PHE A 41 -2.04 1.20 -27.74
C PHE A 41 -2.07 1.25 -26.21
N SER A 42 -0.95 0.96 -25.54
CA SER A 42 -0.79 1.06 -24.09
C SER A 42 0.59 1.63 -23.76
N ASP A 43 0.64 2.53 -22.78
CA ASP A 43 1.90 3.11 -22.28
C ASP A 43 2.72 2.11 -21.46
N GLU A 44 2.07 1.07 -20.94
CA GLU A 44 2.70 0.04 -20.11
C GLU A 44 2.14 -1.36 -20.40
N ILE A 45 2.96 -2.39 -20.17
CA ILE A 45 2.54 -3.79 -20.22
C ILE A 45 1.50 -4.05 -19.13
N ARG A 46 0.40 -4.71 -19.50
CA ARG A 46 -0.60 -5.17 -18.55
C ARG A 46 -0.16 -6.50 -17.93
N CYS A 47 -0.43 -6.65 -16.65
CA CYS A 47 -0.11 -7.81 -15.87
C CYS A 47 -1.31 -8.22 -15.04
N SER A 48 -1.33 -9.48 -14.64
CA SER A 48 -2.15 -9.98 -13.55
C SER A 48 -1.28 -10.22 -12.32
N LEU A 49 -1.83 -9.94 -11.14
CA LEU A 49 -1.22 -10.30 -9.85
C LEU A 49 -1.97 -11.50 -9.28
N HIS A 50 -1.27 -12.62 -9.14
CA HIS A 50 -1.77 -13.79 -8.46
C HIS A 50 -1.29 -13.82 -7.02
N LEU A 51 -2.23 -13.95 -6.09
CA LEU A 51 -2.00 -13.95 -4.65
C LEU A 51 -2.56 -15.25 -4.08
N ASP A 52 -1.72 -16.14 -3.56
CA ASP A 52 -2.18 -17.39 -2.94
C ASP A 52 -2.58 -17.15 -1.47
N ILE A 53 -3.74 -16.50 -1.28
CA ILE A 53 -4.26 -16.06 0.01
C ILE A 53 -5.77 -16.24 0.11
N SER A 54 -6.27 -16.37 1.34
CA SER A 54 -7.70 -16.44 1.65
C SER A 54 -8.36 -15.06 1.71
N HIS A 55 -9.70 -15.03 1.69
CA HIS A 55 -10.44 -13.78 1.90
C HIS A 55 -10.19 -13.19 3.30
N GLU A 56 -10.07 -14.03 4.33
CA GLU A 56 -9.76 -13.58 5.70
C GLU A 56 -8.42 -12.85 5.76
N GLN A 57 -7.40 -13.37 5.08
CA GLN A 57 -6.09 -12.72 4.99
C GLN A 57 -6.15 -11.35 4.31
N ILE A 58 -7.04 -11.17 3.32
CA ILE A 58 -7.26 -9.89 2.66
C ILE A 58 -7.95 -8.90 3.60
N HIS A 59 -8.92 -9.37 4.40
CA HIS A 59 -9.54 -8.56 5.44
C HIS A 59 -8.53 -8.16 6.54
N GLU A 60 -7.64 -9.07 6.94
CA GLU A 60 -6.55 -8.75 7.86
C GLU A 60 -5.62 -7.67 7.30
N LEU A 61 -5.23 -7.79 6.02
CA LEU A 61 -4.43 -6.76 5.35
C LEU A 61 -5.14 -5.41 5.33
N TYR A 62 -6.44 -5.40 5.01
CA TYR A 62 -7.24 -4.18 5.01
C TYR A 62 -7.25 -3.54 6.41
N ASN A 63 -7.57 -4.30 7.45
CA ASN A 63 -7.58 -3.81 8.82
C ASN A 63 -6.21 -3.28 9.26
N GLU A 64 -5.11 -3.95 8.90
CA GLU A 64 -3.76 -3.48 9.21
C GLU A 64 -3.44 -2.14 8.56
N ILE A 65 -3.93 -1.89 7.35
CA ILE A 65 -3.72 -0.61 6.67
C ILE A 65 -4.57 0.49 7.34
N ILE A 66 -5.81 0.19 7.71
CA ILE A 66 -6.69 1.12 8.44
C ILE A 66 -6.14 1.44 9.84
N ASP A 67 -5.54 0.46 10.53
CA ASP A 67 -4.85 0.69 11.80
C ASP A 67 -3.64 1.61 11.60
N MET A 68 -2.87 1.42 10.53
CA MET A 68 -1.75 2.31 10.18
C MET A 68 -2.22 3.73 9.83
N GLU A 69 -3.34 3.89 9.12
CA GLU A 69 -3.96 5.19 8.85
C GLU A 69 -4.38 5.87 10.16
N THR A 70 -5.05 5.12 11.03
CA THR A 70 -5.49 5.59 12.34
C THR A 70 -4.28 6.07 13.14
N ASP A 71 -3.23 5.27 13.27
CA ASP A 71 -1.99 5.64 13.97
C ASP A 71 -1.31 6.87 13.36
N ALA A 72 -1.41 7.08 12.05
CA ALA A 72 -0.84 8.24 11.37
C ALA A 72 -1.60 9.54 11.66
N TYR A 73 -2.93 9.46 11.83
CA TYR A 73 -3.82 10.63 11.91
C TYR A 73 -4.57 10.77 13.25
N MET A 74 -4.31 9.90 14.24
CA MET A 74 -4.92 9.94 15.58
C MET A 74 -4.83 11.31 16.26
N ASN A 75 -3.79 12.09 15.94
CA ASN A 75 -3.55 13.40 16.53
C ASN A 75 -3.20 14.42 15.43
N GLU A 76 -4.09 14.55 14.46
CA GLU A 76 -3.92 15.40 13.28
C GLU A 76 -3.55 16.85 13.63
N ASP A 77 -4.09 17.39 14.74
CA ASP A 77 -3.78 18.74 15.24
C ASP A 77 -2.28 18.97 15.48
N LEU A 78 -1.56 17.93 15.94
CA LEU A 78 -0.11 18.00 16.13
C LEU A 78 0.64 18.09 14.81
N LEU A 79 0.10 17.54 13.71
CA LEU A 79 0.73 17.59 12.40
C LEU A 79 0.77 19.00 11.82
N TYR A 80 -0.23 19.84 12.14
CA TYR A 80 -0.32 21.23 11.70
C TYR A 80 0.28 22.24 12.68
N LYS A 81 0.61 21.81 13.90
CA LYS A 81 1.23 22.68 14.89
C LYS A 81 2.66 23.02 14.48
N GLY A 82 3.02 24.30 14.53
CA GLY A 82 4.40 24.73 14.24
C GLY A 82 5.37 24.27 15.34
N PRO A 83 6.63 23.88 15.02
CA PRO A 83 7.60 23.39 16.01
C PRO A 83 7.89 24.34 17.18
N ARG A 84 7.70 25.65 16.95
CA ARG A 84 7.88 26.71 17.97
C ARG A 84 6.79 26.71 19.04
N TYR A 85 5.62 26.15 18.73
CA TYR A 85 4.46 26.11 19.61
C TYR A 85 4.30 24.75 20.31
N MET A 86 5.20 23.80 20.04
CA MET A 86 5.19 22.47 20.65
C MET A 86 5.96 22.45 21.97
N THR A 87 5.35 21.86 22.99
CA THR A 87 6.04 21.45 24.22
C THR A 87 7.01 20.30 23.93
N GLU A 88 7.96 20.04 24.83
CA GLU A 88 8.88 18.91 24.67
C GLU A 88 8.18 17.54 24.62
N LYS A 89 7.02 17.41 25.27
CA LYS A 89 6.18 16.20 25.16
C LYS A 89 5.58 16.08 23.75
N GLU A 90 4.98 17.15 23.26
CA GLU A 90 4.39 17.20 21.92
C GLU A 90 5.42 16.95 20.81
N LYS A 91 6.68 17.40 20.97
CA LYS A 91 7.75 17.10 20.01
C LYS A 91 8.06 15.61 19.91
N LYS A 92 8.03 14.88 21.04
CA LYS A 92 8.23 13.43 21.05
C LYS A 92 7.06 12.72 20.37
N GLU A 93 5.83 13.13 20.68
CA GLU A 93 4.62 12.60 20.05
C GLU A 93 4.60 12.89 18.54
N TYR A 94 5.00 14.09 18.13
CA TYR A 94 5.13 14.48 16.72
C TYR A 94 6.14 13.61 15.96
N ALA A 95 7.28 13.27 16.59
CA ALA A 95 8.26 12.39 15.96
C ALA A 95 7.70 10.98 15.71
N ILE A 96 6.93 10.45 16.66
CA ILE A 96 6.23 9.16 16.52
C ILE A 96 5.18 9.25 15.41
N LEU A 97 4.34 10.28 15.42
CA LEU A 97 3.31 10.51 14.40
C LEU A 97 3.92 10.63 12.99
N LYS A 98 5.04 11.33 12.84
CA LYS A 98 5.74 11.43 11.55
C LYS A 98 6.26 10.09 11.04
N GLU A 99 6.65 9.19 11.94
CA GLU A 99 7.09 7.86 11.55
C GLU A 99 5.89 6.97 11.18
N SER A 100 4.79 7.05 11.95
CA SER A 100 3.52 6.40 11.60
C SER A 100 3.00 6.88 10.24
N GLU A 101 3.01 8.19 9.99
CA GLU A 101 2.60 8.78 8.70
C GLU A 101 3.44 8.25 7.53
N LYS A 102 4.77 8.16 7.68
CA LYS A 102 5.62 7.56 6.65
C LYS A 102 5.30 6.09 6.42
N ARG A 103 5.09 5.33 7.51
CA ARG A 103 4.74 3.91 7.44
C ARG A 103 3.42 3.72 6.70
N TYR A 104 2.38 4.47 7.06
CA TYR A 104 1.10 4.46 6.36
C TYR A 104 1.27 4.80 4.88
N LYS A 105 1.88 5.95 4.54
CA LYS A 105 2.09 6.37 3.14
C LYS A 105 2.84 5.35 2.29
N LYS A 106 3.74 4.56 2.89
CA LYS A 106 4.47 3.49 2.21
C LYS A 106 3.55 2.34 1.83
N TYR A 107 2.63 1.94 2.71
CA TYR A 107 1.78 0.76 2.52
C TYR A 107 0.36 1.08 2.02
N ALA A 108 -0.08 2.34 2.06
CA ALA A 108 -1.36 2.82 1.54
C ALA A 108 -1.68 2.35 0.11
N PRO A 109 -0.70 2.23 -0.84
CA PRO A 109 -1.00 1.68 -2.16
C PRO A 109 -1.65 0.28 -2.13
N LEU A 110 -1.39 -0.53 -1.09
CA LEU A 110 -1.97 -1.87 -0.93
C LEU A 110 -3.48 -1.85 -0.67
N GLU A 111 -4.08 -0.72 -0.26
CA GLU A 111 -5.54 -0.58 -0.16
C GLU A 111 -6.22 -0.87 -1.50
N SER A 112 -5.54 -0.57 -2.61
CA SER A 112 -6.03 -0.85 -3.96
C SER A 112 -6.28 -2.34 -4.18
N ILE A 113 -5.46 -3.22 -3.59
CA ILE A 113 -5.62 -4.68 -3.64
C ILE A 113 -6.92 -5.09 -2.94
N CYS A 114 -7.18 -4.50 -1.77
CA CYS A 114 -8.40 -4.73 -1.01
C CYS A 114 -9.64 -4.28 -1.79
N ASN A 115 -9.58 -3.15 -2.51
CA ASN A 115 -10.68 -2.65 -3.33
C ASN A 115 -11.04 -3.57 -4.51
N TYR A 116 -10.14 -4.42 -4.99
CA TYR A 116 -10.48 -5.45 -5.99
C TYR A 116 -11.28 -6.63 -5.40
N CYS A 117 -11.40 -6.72 -4.07
CA CYS A 117 -12.17 -7.76 -3.39
C CYS A 117 -13.57 -7.34 -2.94
N PHE A 118 -13.81 -6.04 -2.80
CA PHE A 118 -15.05 -5.48 -2.26
C PHE A 118 -16.02 -5.03 -3.35
#